data_AF-D3IJT7-F1
#
_entry.id   AF-D3IJT7-F1
#
_cell.length_a   1.000
_cell.length_b   1.000
_cell.length_c   1.000
_cell.angle_alpha   90.00
_cell.angle_beta   90.00
_cell.angle_gamma   90.00
#
_symmetry.space_group_name_H-M   'P 1'
#
loop_
_entity.id
_entity.type
_entity.pdbx_description
1 polymer ?
#
loop_
_entity_poly.entity_id
_entity_poly.type
_entity_poly.pdbx_seq_one_letter_code
_entity_poly.pdbx_strand_id
1 'polypeptide(L)'
;MKNNFTIRLKRQTLCTALSACTLSPCLAQTARPLNLGQDGMLTDSILRLQTPRYQVISAKDNIKLHWTGKTFRPPKGCEGDRHLVTSSLEKVDNKLFTHPLSIIIKDIEVNNNGGEQEQMTILAVKSADKGWKISLSHTGWFMLKEYIGPAFGTTFLVDNCIYIIIFTPMWKTEWNGLSAEIYRKALYHDVVKPFIGKLLPQ
;
A
#
# COMPACT_ATOMS: atom_id res chain seq x y z
N MET A 1 9.78 19.18 16.61
CA MET A 1 8.58 18.89 15.77
C MET A 1 8.79 19.37 14.35
N LYS A 2 8.98 18.48 13.38
CA LYS A 2 8.89 18.75 11.93
C LYS A 2 8.76 17.40 11.20
N ASN A 3 7.56 16.83 11.18
CA ASN A 3 7.24 15.63 10.40
C ASN A 3 5.76 15.65 9.95
N ASN A 4 5.50 16.46 8.93
CA ASN A 4 4.39 16.19 8.00
C ASN A 4 4.76 14.94 7.15
N PHE A 5 3.92 14.53 6.19
CA PHE A 5 4.16 13.34 5.34
C PHE A 5 4.98 13.51 4.02
N THR A 6 6.03 14.32 3.82
CA THR A 6 6.49 15.57 4.45
C THR A 6 6.30 16.67 3.42
N ILE A 7 5.26 17.51 3.62
CA ILE A 7 4.59 18.24 2.52
C ILE A 7 4.09 17.20 1.48
N ARG A 8 3.48 16.11 2.00
CA ARG A 8 2.80 14.99 1.31
C ARG A 8 3.55 14.34 0.12
N LEU A 9 4.89 14.41 0.13
CA LEU A 9 5.81 14.23 -1.02
C LEU A 9 5.65 15.40 -2.01
N LYS A 10 6.62 16.35 -1.96
CA LYS A 10 6.44 17.70 -2.52
C LYS A 10 6.24 17.68 -4.04
N ARG A 11 5.19 18.39 -4.46
CA ARG A 11 5.01 18.88 -5.83
C ARG A 11 5.71 20.24 -5.98
N GLN A 12 6.75 20.32 -6.83
CA GLN A 12 7.23 21.60 -7.36
C GLN A 12 7.79 21.44 -8.78
N THR A 13 7.44 22.39 -9.65
CA THR A 13 7.68 22.41 -11.09
C THR A 13 9.09 22.91 -11.42
N LEU A 14 9.86 22.24 -12.30
CA LEU A 14 10.49 22.85 -13.49
C LEU A 14 11.30 21.88 -14.39
N CYS A 15 11.40 22.29 -15.66
CA CYS A 15 12.42 21.97 -16.68
C CYS A 15 12.60 20.53 -17.17
N THR A 16 12.12 20.34 -18.40
CA THR A 16 12.68 19.45 -19.43
C THR A 16 14.18 19.63 -19.62
N ALA A 17 14.93 18.53 -19.59
CA ALA A 17 16.21 18.37 -20.29
C ALA A 17 16.27 16.94 -20.87
N LEU A 18 16.64 16.82 -22.14
CA LEU A 18 16.68 15.56 -22.90
C LEU A 18 18.01 14.81 -22.70
N SER A 19 18.03 13.55 -23.16
CA SER A 19 19.22 12.78 -23.58
C SER A 19 20.08 12.16 -22.46
N ALA A 20 20.63 10.94 -22.55
CA ALA A 20 20.37 9.75 -23.37
C ALA A 20 21.19 8.56 -22.80
N CYS A 21 21.02 7.36 -23.39
CA CYS A 21 21.90 6.17 -23.25
C CYS A 21 21.89 5.44 -21.88
N THR A 22 22.03 4.11 -21.79
CA THR A 22 22.16 3.06 -22.83
C THR A 22 21.58 1.74 -22.31
N LEU A 23 21.08 0.89 -23.22
CA LEU A 23 20.71 -0.51 -22.94
C LEU A 23 21.98 -1.36 -22.74
N SER A 24 21.90 -2.39 -21.88
CA SER A 24 22.73 -3.59 -22.00
C SER A 24 22.00 -4.83 -21.44
N PRO A 25 22.02 -6.00 -22.10
CA PRO A 25 21.16 -7.12 -21.76
C PRO A 25 21.85 -8.28 -21.01
N CYS A 26 21.02 -9.17 -20.46
CA CYS A 26 21.27 -10.59 -20.17
C CYS A 26 22.38 -11.01 -19.19
N LEU A 27 21.96 -11.79 -18.19
CA LEU A 27 22.45 -13.17 -18.03
C LEU A 27 21.35 -14.02 -17.39
N ALA A 28 21.30 -15.31 -17.74
CA ALA A 28 20.23 -16.23 -17.38
C ALA A 28 20.79 -17.55 -16.84
N GLN A 29 19.90 -18.39 -16.30
CA GLN A 29 20.15 -19.76 -15.80
C GLN A 29 20.86 -19.80 -14.41
N THR A 30 20.68 -20.80 -13.54
CA THR A 30 19.99 -22.10 -13.63
C THR A 30 19.09 -22.36 -12.40
N ALA A 31 18.13 -23.29 -12.52
CA ALA A 31 17.33 -23.79 -11.39
C ALA A 31 17.74 -25.22 -10.99
N ARG A 32 17.71 -25.53 -9.68
CA ARG A 32 17.50 -26.85 -9.00
C ARG A 32 18.20 -26.88 -7.62
N PRO A 33 17.79 -27.76 -6.68
CA PRO A 33 16.43 -28.19 -6.35
C PRO A 33 16.10 -27.99 -4.84
N LEU A 34 14.84 -28.18 -4.46
CA LEU A 34 14.43 -28.28 -3.05
C LEU A 34 15.07 -29.51 -2.37
N ASN A 35 15.78 -29.29 -1.27
CA ASN A 35 16.04 -30.32 -0.26
C ASN A 35 15.24 -29.99 0.99
N LEU A 36 14.10 -30.67 1.16
CA LEU A 36 13.25 -30.57 2.34
C LEU A 36 13.80 -31.54 3.42
N GLY A 37 14.90 -31.15 4.06
CA GLY A 37 15.49 -31.88 5.19
C GLY A 37 14.77 -31.52 6.50
N GLN A 38 14.34 -32.52 7.27
CA GLN A 38 13.71 -32.30 8.56
C GLN A 38 14.74 -31.82 9.59
N ASP A 39 14.54 -30.63 10.15
CA ASP A 39 15.03 -30.30 11.50
C ASP A 39 13.96 -29.48 12.24
N GLY A 40 13.04 -30.22 12.86
CA GLY A 40 11.82 -29.68 13.45
C GLY A 40 11.96 -29.45 14.95
N MET A 41 12.37 -28.24 15.35
CA MET A 41 11.88 -27.53 16.56
C MET A 41 12.51 -26.13 16.71
N LEU A 42 13.70 -25.89 16.14
CA LEU A 42 14.39 -24.58 16.23
C LEU A 42 13.88 -23.53 15.23
N THR A 43 13.16 -23.94 14.19
CA THR A 43 12.70 -23.05 13.12
C THR A 43 11.58 -22.11 13.55
N ASP A 44 10.63 -22.54 14.40
CA ASP A 44 9.44 -21.73 14.71
C ASP A 44 9.75 -20.50 15.58
N SER A 45 10.82 -20.53 16.39
CA SER A 45 11.29 -19.36 17.15
C SER A 45 12.09 -18.38 16.27
N ILE A 46 12.94 -18.88 15.38
CA ILE A 46 13.74 -18.04 14.46
C ILE A 46 12.85 -17.40 13.39
N LEU A 47 11.88 -18.13 12.82
CA LEU A 47 10.86 -17.59 11.91
C LEU A 47 9.97 -16.53 12.60
N ARG A 48 9.64 -16.70 13.89
CA ARG A 48 8.93 -15.65 14.66
C ARG A 48 9.78 -14.39 14.86
N LEU A 49 11.09 -14.52 15.01
CA LEU A 49 12.01 -13.38 15.10
C LEU A 49 12.16 -12.64 13.75
N GLN A 50 12.11 -13.36 12.63
CA GLN A 50 12.24 -12.79 11.28
C GLN A 50 10.93 -12.37 10.62
N THR A 51 9.78 -12.80 11.14
CA THR A 51 8.48 -12.33 10.64
C THR A 51 8.28 -10.86 11.02
N PRO A 52 8.13 -9.93 10.06
CA PRO A 52 7.82 -8.54 10.34
C PRO A 52 6.54 -8.46 11.17
N ARG A 53 6.52 -7.55 12.13
CA ARG A 53 5.31 -7.17 12.86
C ARG A 53 5.19 -5.67 12.87
N TYR A 54 3.95 -5.23 12.96
CA TYR A 54 3.61 -3.84 13.10
C TYR A 54 2.73 -3.67 14.34
N GLN A 55 2.94 -2.61 15.10
CA GLN A 55 2.02 -2.22 16.16
C GLN A 55 1.52 -0.82 15.85
N VAL A 56 0.23 -0.66 15.59
CA VAL A 56 -0.38 0.67 15.41
C VAL A 56 -0.29 1.43 16.73
N ILE A 57 0.52 2.49 16.76
CA ILE A 57 0.74 3.32 17.96
C ILE A 57 -0.05 4.63 17.93
N SER A 58 -0.33 5.17 16.73
CA SER A 58 -1.17 6.35 16.58
C SER A 58 -1.98 6.29 15.27
N ALA A 59 -3.11 6.99 15.22
CA ALA A 59 -3.97 7.05 14.05
C ALA A 59 -4.71 8.39 13.98
N LYS A 60 -4.51 9.14 12.89
CA LYS A 60 -5.09 10.48 12.69
C LYS A 60 -6.57 10.40 12.31
N ASP A 61 -7.28 11.53 12.28
CA ASP A 61 -8.66 11.58 11.83
C ASP A 61 -8.86 11.07 10.40
N ASN A 62 -10.02 10.49 10.14
CA ASN A 62 -10.37 9.90 8.84
C ASN A 62 -10.71 11.02 7.83
N ILE A 63 -10.02 11.07 6.69
CA ILE A 63 -10.46 11.88 5.55
C ILE A 63 -11.45 11.04 4.74
N LYS A 64 -12.62 11.61 4.45
CA LYS A 64 -13.67 10.96 3.65
C LYS A 64 -13.69 11.57 2.24
N LEU A 65 -13.59 10.72 1.23
CA LEU A 65 -13.76 11.08 -0.18
C LEU A 65 -14.86 10.23 -0.79
N HIS A 66 -15.59 10.82 -1.73
CA HIS A 66 -16.58 10.10 -2.52
C HIS A 66 -16.32 10.36 -4.00
N TRP A 67 -16.15 9.30 -4.78
CA TRP A 67 -16.05 9.36 -6.24
C TRP A 67 -17.41 9.06 -6.85
N THR A 68 -17.89 9.91 -7.76
CA THR A 68 -19.26 9.82 -8.31
C THR A 68 -19.34 9.03 -9.63
N GLY A 69 -18.33 8.25 -9.98
CA GLY A 69 -18.15 7.73 -11.36
C GLY A 69 -17.62 8.78 -12.37
N LYS A 70 -17.39 10.03 -11.93
CA LYS A 70 -16.96 11.17 -12.79
C LYS A 70 -16.07 12.19 -12.10
N THR A 71 -16.29 12.47 -10.80
CA THR A 71 -15.51 13.46 -10.05
C THR A 71 -15.53 13.15 -8.55
N PHE A 72 -14.64 13.79 -7.79
CA PHE A 72 -14.57 13.67 -6.33
C PHE A 72 -15.45 14.71 -5.61
N ARG A 73 -16.01 14.29 -4.48
CA ARG A 73 -16.66 15.17 -3.50
C ARG A 73 -15.95 15.08 -2.14
N PRO A 74 -15.75 16.22 -1.43
CA PRO A 74 -16.00 17.59 -1.88
C PRO A 74 -14.94 18.07 -2.90
N PRO A 75 -15.27 19.03 -3.80
CA PRO A 75 -14.40 19.44 -4.92
C PRO A 75 -13.29 20.46 -4.57
N LYS A 76 -13.20 20.97 -3.33
CA LYS A 76 -12.08 21.81 -2.86
C LYS A 76 -11.43 21.25 -1.59
N GLY A 77 -10.16 21.60 -1.34
CA GLY A 77 -9.47 21.36 -0.06
C GLY A 77 -8.68 20.05 0.10
N CYS A 78 -8.80 19.08 -0.81
CA CYS A 78 -8.21 17.73 -0.66
C CYS A 78 -7.47 17.23 -1.91
N GLU A 79 -6.81 18.11 -2.66
CA GLU A 79 -6.22 17.77 -3.97
C GLU A 79 -5.15 16.67 -3.90
N GLY A 80 -4.28 16.71 -2.88
CA GLY A 80 -3.28 15.65 -2.66
C GLY A 80 -3.90 14.31 -2.25
N ASP A 81 -5.02 14.32 -1.52
CA ASP A 81 -5.76 13.11 -1.14
C ASP A 81 -6.41 12.46 -2.35
N ARG A 82 -7.01 13.26 -3.24
CA ARG A 82 -7.55 12.76 -4.51
C ARG A 82 -6.49 12.17 -5.39
N HIS A 83 -5.36 12.87 -5.56
CA HIS A 83 -4.25 12.37 -6.37
C HIS A 83 -3.74 11.02 -5.82
N LEU A 84 -3.56 10.91 -4.50
CA LEU A 84 -3.22 9.64 -3.84
C LEU A 84 -4.21 8.52 -4.14
N VAL A 85 -5.51 8.80 -4.04
CA VAL A 85 -6.56 7.83 -4.37
C VAL A 85 -6.56 7.49 -5.86
N THR A 86 -6.42 8.47 -6.75
CA THR A 86 -6.34 8.28 -8.21
C THR A 86 -5.17 7.38 -8.57
N SER A 87 -3.94 7.82 -8.30
CA SER A 87 -2.72 7.10 -8.67
C SER A 87 -2.64 5.72 -8.02
N SER A 88 -3.25 5.52 -6.85
CA SER A 88 -3.35 4.19 -6.23
C SER A 88 -4.34 3.29 -6.94
N LEU A 89 -5.61 3.72 -7.09
CA LEU A 89 -6.63 2.89 -7.72
C LEU A 89 -6.32 2.60 -9.19
N GLU A 90 -5.61 3.49 -9.90
CA GLU A 90 -5.14 3.22 -11.26
C GLU A 90 -4.12 2.07 -11.34
N LYS A 91 -3.33 1.83 -10.28
CA LYS A 91 -2.46 0.64 -10.18
C LYS A 91 -3.21 -0.63 -9.82
N VAL A 92 -4.43 -0.50 -9.29
CA VAL A 92 -5.25 -1.61 -8.82
C VAL A 92 -6.18 -2.10 -9.92
N ASP A 93 -7.05 -1.21 -10.42
CA ASP A 93 -7.88 -1.38 -11.60
C ASP A 93 -8.52 -0.04 -12.01
N ASN A 94 -8.15 0.51 -13.19
CA ASN A 94 -8.77 1.71 -13.75
C ASN A 94 -10.31 1.60 -13.87
N LYS A 95 -10.87 0.40 -14.01
CA LYS A 95 -12.31 0.18 -14.13
C LYS A 95 -13.07 0.56 -12.87
N LEU A 96 -12.43 0.62 -11.70
CA LEU A 96 -13.07 1.06 -10.45
C LEU A 96 -13.67 2.48 -10.58
N PHE A 97 -13.06 3.35 -11.40
CA PHE A 97 -13.56 4.71 -11.64
C PHE A 97 -14.83 4.77 -12.48
N THR A 98 -15.25 3.67 -13.12
CA THR A 98 -16.53 3.63 -13.86
C THR A 98 -17.77 3.60 -12.95
N HIS A 99 -17.58 3.31 -11.65
CA HIS A 99 -18.66 3.19 -10.67
C HIS A 99 -18.47 4.19 -9.51
N PRO A 100 -19.56 4.59 -8.81
CA PRO A 100 -19.47 5.36 -7.58
C PRO A 100 -18.74 4.62 -6.44
N LEU A 101 -17.81 5.29 -5.77
CA LEU A 101 -16.98 4.73 -4.68
C LEU A 101 -17.09 5.57 -3.40
N SER A 102 -17.14 4.89 -2.26
CA SER A 102 -16.93 5.46 -0.94
C SER A 102 -15.51 5.17 -0.48
N ILE A 103 -14.74 6.21 -0.18
CA ILE A 103 -13.31 6.13 0.11
C ILE A 103 -13.00 6.77 1.46
N ILE A 104 -12.19 6.09 2.26
CA ILE A 104 -11.65 6.59 3.52
C ILE A 104 -10.14 6.54 3.46
N ILE A 105 -9.49 7.65 3.77
CA ILE A 105 -8.05 7.73 4.00
C ILE A 105 -7.82 7.80 5.51
N LYS A 106 -6.94 6.94 6.02
CA LYS A 106 -6.54 6.87 7.42
C LYS A 106 -5.02 6.81 7.50
N ASP A 107 -4.42 7.93 7.89
CA ASP A 107 -2.99 7.97 8.23
C ASP A 107 -2.79 7.34 9.61
N ILE A 108 -1.83 6.43 9.69
CA ILE A 108 -1.41 5.75 10.92
C ILE A 108 0.09 5.86 11.10
N GLU A 109 0.51 5.62 12.33
CA GLU A 109 1.89 5.43 12.72
C GLU A 109 2.00 4.04 13.35
N VAL A 110 2.97 3.26 12.89
CA VAL A 110 3.24 1.92 13.39
C VAL A 110 4.66 1.83 13.93
N ASN A 111 4.86 1.05 14.98
CA ASN A 111 6.18 0.62 15.39
C ASN A 111 6.48 -0.72 14.70
N ASN A 112 7.64 -0.86 14.07
CA ASN A 112 8.10 -2.15 13.55
C ASN A 112 8.84 -2.96 14.65
N ASN A 113 9.16 -4.23 14.38
CA ASN A 113 9.89 -5.09 15.34
C ASN A 113 11.30 -4.57 15.72
N GLY A 114 11.89 -3.66 14.93
CA GLY A 114 13.15 -2.99 15.26
C GLY A 114 12.98 -1.81 16.23
N GLY A 115 11.75 -1.46 16.61
CA GLY A 115 11.44 -0.28 17.42
C GLY A 115 11.47 1.04 16.62
N GLU A 116 11.50 0.97 15.29
CA GLU A 116 11.43 2.14 14.44
C GLU A 116 9.98 2.51 14.10
N GLN A 117 9.70 3.80 14.07
CA GLN A 117 8.37 4.34 13.73
C GLN A 117 8.24 4.55 12.22
N GLU A 118 7.27 3.87 11.62
CA GLU A 118 6.89 4.00 10.20
C GLU A 118 5.53 4.70 10.07
N GLN A 119 5.42 5.66 9.16
CA GLN A 119 4.13 6.26 8.79
C GLN A 119 3.53 5.53 7.60
N MET A 120 2.28 5.12 7.72
CA MET A 120 1.53 4.42 6.67
C MET A 120 0.18 5.09 6.44
N THR A 121 -0.33 5.02 5.21
CA THR A 121 -1.68 5.45 4.86
C THR A 121 -2.51 4.24 4.43
N ILE A 122 -3.66 4.06 5.07
CA ILE A 122 -4.69 3.10 4.66
C ILE A 122 -5.70 3.82 3.76
N LEU A 123 -5.89 3.34 2.54
CA LEU A 123 -7.06 3.66 1.73
C LEU A 123 -8.06 2.51 1.84
N ALA A 124 -9.21 2.73 2.48
CA ALA A 124 -10.34 1.80 2.41
C ALA A 124 -11.32 2.28 1.34
N VAL A 125 -11.72 1.40 0.42
CA VAL A 125 -12.54 1.72 -0.76
C VAL A 125 -13.62 0.66 -0.96
N LYS A 126 -14.90 1.07 -0.91
CA LYS A 126 -16.04 0.23 -1.26
C LYS A 126 -16.94 0.89 -2.30
N SER A 127 -17.85 0.14 -2.91
CA SER A 127 -18.90 0.74 -3.75
C SER A 127 -19.76 1.70 -2.91
N ALA A 128 -20.12 2.86 -3.47
CA ALA A 128 -21.17 3.68 -2.88
C ALA A 128 -22.58 3.14 -3.19
N ASP A 129 -22.73 2.31 -4.23
CA ASP A 129 -23.99 1.72 -4.63
C ASP A 129 -24.21 0.35 -3.97
N LYS A 130 -25.46 0.06 -3.61
CA LYS A 130 -25.83 -1.24 -3.03
C LYS A 130 -25.81 -2.33 -4.10
N GLY A 131 -25.19 -3.46 -3.79
CA GLY A 131 -25.20 -4.66 -4.64
C GLY A 131 -24.08 -4.78 -5.67
N TRP A 132 -23.32 -3.71 -5.95
CA TRP A 132 -22.14 -3.83 -6.81
C TRP A 132 -20.99 -4.53 -6.09
N LYS A 133 -20.43 -5.58 -6.71
CA LYS A 133 -19.28 -6.32 -6.18
C LYS A 133 -17.99 -5.85 -6.84
N ILE A 134 -17.05 -5.43 -6.02
CA ILE A 134 -15.69 -5.08 -6.41
C ILE A 134 -14.86 -6.37 -6.54
N SER A 135 -14.22 -6.53 -7.69
CA SER A 135 -13.12 -7.48 -7.89
C SER A 135 -11.79 -6.73 -7.98
N LEU A 136 -10.70 -7.38 -7.57
CA LEU A 136 -9.35 -6.92 -7.84
C LEU A 136 -8.84 -7.60 -9.11
N SER A 137 -8.36 -6.83 -10.09
CA SER A 137 -7.56 -7.36 -11.20
C SER A 137 -6.06 -7.38 -10.89
N HIS A 138 -5.61 -6.56 -9.93
CA HIS A 138 -4.25 -6.63 -9.38
C HIS A 138 -4.22 -6.86 -7.85
N THR A 139 -3.65 -7.99 -7.44
CA THR A 139 -3.29 -8.31 -6.06
C THR A 139 -1.78 -8.43 -5.94
N GLY A 140 -1.12 -7.46 -5.30
CA GLY A 140 0.33 -7.45 -5.26
C GLY A 140 0.93 -6.17 -4.70
N TRP A 141 2.21 -5.98 -4.98
CA TRP A 141 2.97 -4.78 -4.66
C TRP A 141 3.09 -3.88 -5.89
N PHE A 142 2.88 -2.59 -5.71
CA PHE A 142 3.02 -1.59 -6.78
C PHE A 142 3.77 -0.35 -6.30
N MET A 143 4.39 0.37 -7.24
CA MET A 143 5.06 1.65 -6.97
C MET A 143 4.21 2.82 -7.46
N LEU A 144 4.10 3.85 -6.62
CA LEU A 144 3.60 5.17 -6.96
C LEU A 144 4.79 6.06 -7.36
N LYS A 145 4.97 6.28 -8.67
CA LYS A 145 6.15 6.96 -9.23
C LYS A 145 6.14 8.50 -9.10
N GLU A 146 5.00 9.10 -8.80
CA GLU A 146 4.78 10.55 -8.81
C GLU A 146 5.21 11.25 -7.50
N TYR A 147 5.89 10.49 -6.64
CA TYR A 147 6.16 10.81 -5.25
C TYR A 147 7.69 10.94 -5.06
N ILE A 148 8.13 11.95 -4.30
CA ILE A 148 9.56 12.31 -4.10
C ILE A 148 10.45 11.15 -3.62
N GLY A 149 9.89 10.20 -2.88
CA GLY A 149 10.51 8.92 -2.55
C GLY A 149 9.67 7.78 -3.11
N PRO A 150 10.24 6.57 -3.25
CA PRO A 150 9.50 5.41 -3.73
C PRO A 150 8.44 5.02 -2.71
N ALA A 151 7.21 5.48 -2.94
CA ALA A 151 6.04 5.09 -2.18
C ALA A 151 5.49 3.78 -2.78
N PHE A 152 5.32 2.77 -1.95
CA PHE A 152 4.83 1.47 -2.35
C PHE A 152 3.45 1.22 -1.78
N GLY A 153 2.60 0.57 -2.57
CA GLY A 153 1.27 0.15 -2.19
C GLY A 153 1.11 -1.37 -2.24
N THR A 154 0.25 -1.91 -1.38
CA THR A 154 -0.24 -3.30 -1.52
C THR A 154 -1.74 -3.41 -1.19
N THR A 155 -2.46 -4.28 -1.90
CA THR A 155 -3.93 -4.34 -1.91
C THR A 155 -4.54 -5.58 -1.28
N PHE A 156 -5.56 -5.43 -0.44
CA PHE A 156 -6.32 -6.52 0.14
C PHE A 156 -7.80 -6.34 -0.20
N LEU A 157 -8.52 -7.43 -0.51
CA LEU A 157 -9.97 -7.43 -0.68
C LEU A 157 -10.57 -8.21 0.47
N VAL A 158 -11.43 -7.56 1.27
CA VAL A 158 -12.13 -8.17 2.40
C VAL A 158 -13.56 -7.63 2.42
N ASP A 159 -14.56 -8.49 2.51
CA ASP A 159 -15.99 -8.12 2.62
C ASP A 159 -16.44 -7.06 1.60
N ASN A 160 -16.03 -7.22 0.33
CA ASN A 160 -16.32 -6.28 -0.76
C ASN A 160 -15.70 -4.87 -0.62
N CYS A 161 -14.73 -4.71 0.29
CA CYS A 161 -13.94 -3.49 0.48
C CYS A 161 -12.47 -3.76 0.11
N ILE A 162 -11.89 -2.89 -0.73
CA ILE A 162 -10.45 -2.84 -0.96
C ILE A 162 -9.81 -2.09 0.20
N TYR A 163 -8.70 -2.62 0.72
CA TYR A 163 -7.77 -1.93 1.61
C TYR A 163 -6.43 -1.81 0.90
N ILE A 164 -5.95 -0.60 0.69
CA ILE A 164 -4.62 -0.31 0.14
C ILE A 164 -3.75 0.23 1.26
N ILE A 165 -2.63 -0.43 1.55
CA ILE A 165 -1.63 0.08 2.49
C ILE A 165 -0.52 0.73 1.68
N ILE A 166 -0.25 2.02 1.94
CA ILE A 166 0.75 2.83 1.24
C ILE A 166 1.79 3.32 2.25
N PHE A 167 3.07 3.10 1.96
CA PHE A 167 4.18 3.51 2.83
C PHE A 167 5.49 3.65 2.05
N THR A 168 6.49 4.26 2.69
CA THR A 168 7.88 4.27 2.20
C THR A 168 8.67 3.28 3.07
N PRO A 169 9.06 2.10 2.58
CA PRO A 169 9.84 1.14 3.36
C PRO A 169 11.21 1.72 3.67
N MET A 170 11.63 1.65 4.94
CA MET A 170 12.97 2.08 5.34
C MET A 170 14.06 1.09 4.91
N TRP A 171 13.70 -0.19 4.78
CA TRP A 171 14.56 -1.27 4.30
C TRP A 171 14.45 -1.39 2.77
N LYS A 172 15.51 -0.97 2.05
CA LYS A 172 15.57 -0.96 0.58
C LYS A 172 16.04 -2.27 -0.05
N THR A 173 16.45 -3.25 0.75
CA THR A 173 17.18 -4.43 0.28
C THR A 173 16.30 -5.67 0.22
N GLU A 174 16.32 -6.32 -0.96
CA GLU A 174 15.83 -7.68 -1.22
C GLU A 174 14.32 -7.91 -1.16
N TRP A 175 13.61 -7.22 -2.06
CA TRP A 175 12.27 -7.55 -2.51
C TRP A 175 12.23 -8.81 -3.40
N ASN A 176 12.66 -9.95 -2.85
CA ASN A 176 12.31 -11.25 -3.43
C ASN A 176 10.84 -11.59 -3.11
N GLY A 177 10.22 -12.45 -3.93
CA GLY A 177 8.78 -12.73 -3.82
C GLY A 177 8.33 -13.32 -2.47
N LEU A 178 9.20 -14.10 -1.82
CA LEU A 178 8.92 -14.73 -0.53
C LEU A 178 8.93 -13.72 0.62
N SER A 179 9.90 -12.80 0.63
CA SER A 179 9.90 -11.64 1.52
C SER A 179 8.62 -10.81 1.32
N ALA A 180 8.30 -10.47 0.08
CA ALA A 180 7.13 -9.67 -0.26
C ALA A 180 5.78 -10.27 0.22
N GLU A 181 5.65 -11.60 0.24
CA GLU A 181 4.48 -12.30 0.79
C GLU A 181 4.44 -12.26 2.33
N ILE A 182 5.58 -12.47 2.99
CA ILE A 182 5.70 -12.42 4.46
C ILE A 182 5.29 -11.02 4.99
N TYR A 183 5.79 -9.95 4.39
CA TYR A 183 5.41 -8.57 4.76
C TYR A 183 3.93 -8.30 4.53
N ARG A 184 3.38 -8.80 3.41
CA ARG A 184 1.95 -8.66 3.08
C ARG A 184 1.06 -9.37 4.11
N LYS A 185 1.47 -10.54 4.62
CA LYS A 185 0.79 -11.24 5.71
C LYS A 185 0.83 -10.45 7.02
N ALA A 186 1.98 -9.88 7.37
CA ALA A 186 2.12 -9.01 8.54
C ALA A 186 1.19 -7.79 8.46
N LEU A 187 1.25 -7.04 7.36
CA LEU A 187 0.38 -5.88 7.10
C LEU A 187 -1.10 -6.26 7.14
N TYR A 188 -1.50 -7.44 6.64
CA TYR A 188 -2.89 -7.88 6.77
C TYR A 188 -3.31 -8.07 8.25
N HIS A 189 -2.53 -8.83 9.02
CA HIS A 189 -2.90 -9.19 10.39
C HIS A 189 -2.81 -8.01 11.36
N ASP A 190 -1.76 -7.20 11.22
CA ASP A 190 -1.37 -6.21 12.21
C ASP A 190 -1.87 -4.80 11.85
N VAL A 191 -2.03 -4.50 10.55
CA VAL A 191 -2.47 -3.18 10.06
C VAL A 191 -3.88 -3.21 9.48
N VAL A 192 -4.22 -4.10 8.54
CA VAL A 192 -5.55 -4.09 7.89
C VAL A 192 -6.65 -4.59 8.84
N LYS A 193 -6.44 -5.77 9.45
CA LYS A 193 -7.46 -6.47 10.24
C LYS A 193 -8.05 -5.62 11.38
N PRO A 194 -7.27 -4.81 12.14
CA PRO A 194 -7.82 -3.91 13.15
C PRO A 194 -8.83 -2.86 12.65
N PHE A 195 -8.85 -2.56 11.35
CA PHE A 195 -9.70 -1.52 10.73
C PHE A 195 -10.86 -2.05 9.86
N ILE A 196 -10.96 -3.37 9.68
CA ILE A 196 -12.09 -4.00 8.96
C ILE A 196 -13.41 -3.62 9.64
N GLY A 197 -14.41 -3.21 8.85
CA GLY A 197 -15.72 -2.73 9.31
C GLY A 197 -15.71 -1.39 10.08
N LYS A 198 -14.55 -0.86 10.50
CA LYS A 198 -14.44 0.40 11.26
C LYS A 198 -14.26 1.63 10.39
N LEU A 199 -13.51 1.52 9.28
CA LEU A 199 -13.32 2.64 8.35
C LEU A 199 -14.54 2.85 7.45
N LEU A 200 -14.96 1.76 6.81
CA LEU A 200 -16.18 1.66 6.03
C LEU A 200 -17.03 0.57 6.68
N PRO A 201 -18.07 0.92 7.49
CA PRO A 201 -19.02 -0.06 7.98
C PRO A 201 -19.77 -0.70 6.80
N GLN A 202 -20.26 -1.92 6.99
CA GLN A 202 -20.90 -2.74 5.95
C GLN A 202 -22.13 -2.03 5.36
#